data_AF-A0A4R8IA59-F1
#
_entry.id   AF-A0A4R8IA59-F1
#
_cell.length_a   1.000
_cell.length_b   1.000
_cell.length_c   1.000
_cell.angle_alpha   90.00
_cell.angle_beta   90.00
_cell.angle_gamma   90.00
#
_symmetry.space_group_name_H-M   'P 1'
#
loop_
_entity.id
_entity.type
_entity.pdbx_description
1 polymer ?
#
loop_
_entity_poly.entity_id
_entity_poly.type
_entity_poly.pdbx_seq_one_letter_code
_entity_poly.pdbx_strand_id
1 'polypeptide(L)'
;MKNTILISLILMLFAPFHKAQTLKNCSDCATRLIKPEQISELNLEEIRILTNEIYARNGYEFENGRFQEYFESKPWYSNKKNNKSISLNAIEKQNTTLLQSRTKILKAEKDLIINQLKSFKALVLADKTNELKTQFNFTYNPQDGKENSKLLKEVFSKINLDDVNYYKNKGLHSVKVDNGFVQILYEVSLEDQSVNLYYNYMTHSKIIEGFDEFSDYHSETEFMYNWQFELKNKRLEFIRLVIAG
;
A
#
# COMPACT_ATOMS: atom_id res chain seq x y z
N MET A 1 30.06 -19.76 -61.55
CA MET A 1 30.13 -19.11 -60.21
C MET A 1 28.90 -19.54 -59.43
N LYS A 2 29.05 -20.47 -58.47
CA LYS A 2 27.97 -20.91 -57.58
C LYS A 2 28.15 -20.19 -56.24
N ASN A 3 27.26 -19.25 -55.92
CA ASN A 3 27.23 -18.60 -54.61
C ASN A 3 26.49 -19.50 -53.62
N THR A 4 27.22 -20.14 -52.72
CA THR A 4 26.68 -20.76 -51.51
C THR A 4 26.46 -19.67 -50.47
N ILE A 5 25.19 -19.33 -50.20
CA ILE A 5 24.80 -18.47 -49.07
C ILE A 5 24.73 -19.37 -47.84
N LEU A 6 25.67 -19.16 -46.91
CA LEU A 6 25.70 -19.83 -45.62
C LEU A 6 24.76 -19.08 -44.66
N ILE A 7 23.54 -19.59 -44.48
CA ILE A 7 22.59 -19.05 -43.48
C ILE A 7 23.04 -19.57 -42.12
N SER A 8 23.73 -18.73 -41.34
CA SER A 8 24.01 -19.01 -39.93
C SER A 8 22.72 -18.83 -39.12
N LEU A 9 22.14 -19.96 -38.70
CA LEU A 9 21.02 -20.00 -37.77
C LEU A 9 21.55 -19.68 -36.36
N ILE A 10 21.50 -18.40 -35.97
CA ILE A 10 21.80 -17.99 -34.59
C ILE A 10 20.62 -18.42 -33.72
N LEU A 11 20.77 -19.58 -33.06
CA LEU A 11 19.85 -20.04 -32.03
C LEU A 11 20.05 -19.15 -30.79
N MET A 12 19.30 -18.05 -30.68
CA MET A 12 19.21 -17.31 -29.43
C MET A 12 18.58 -18.23 -28.38
N LEU A 13 19.42 -18.80 -27.51
CA LEU A 13 19.01 -19.42 -26.26
C LEU A 13 18.37 -18.33 -25.39
N PHE A 14 17.07 -18.12 -25.55
CA PHE A 14 16.25 -17.45 -24.54
C PHE A 14 16.28 -18.35 -23.31
N ALA A 15 17.21 -18.12 -22.39
CA ALA A 15 17.13 -18.68 -21.07
C ALA A 15 15.86 -18.12 -20.43
N PRO A 16 14.83 -18.95 -20.14
CA PRO A 16 13.67 -18.46 -19.40
C PRO A 16 14.18 -17.93 -18.06
N PHE A 17 14.07 -16.61 -17.87
CA PHE A 17 14.27 -15.98 -16.57
C PHE A 17 13.26 -16.61 -15.61
N HIS A 18 13.67 -17.66 -14.90
CA HIS A 18 12.85 -18.25 -13.86
C HIS A 18 12.79 -17.21 -12.76
N LYS A 19 11.66 -16.50 -12.65
CA LYS A 19 11.41 -15.65 -11.48
C LYS A 19 11.60 -16.54 -10.25
N ALA A 20 12.47 -16.12 -9.34
CA ALA A 20 12.67 -16.83 -8.09
C ALA A 20 11.32 -16.97 -7.39
N GLN A 21 10.98 -18.18 -6.96
CA GLN A 21 9.73 -18.43 -6.26
C GLN A 21 9.73 -17.66 -4.94
N THR A 22 8.64 -16.91 -4.69
CA THR A 22 8.41 -16.19 -3.43
C THR A 22 8.48 -17.16 -2.25
N LEU A 23 9.23 -16.78 -1.20
CA LEU A 23 9.41 -17.58 0.00
C LEU A 23 8.09 -17.66 0.78
N LYS A 24 7.62 -18.88 1.05
CA LYS A 24 6.34 -19.11 1.74
C LYS A 24 6.48 -19.39 3.24
N ASN A 25 7.58 -20.00 3.65
CA ASN A 25 7.87 -20.38 5.04
C ASN A 25 9.38 -20.52 5.23
N CYS A 26 9.81 -20.77 6.47
CA CYS A 26 11.21 -20.91 6.83
C CYS A 26 11.61 -22.33 7.27
N SER A 27 11.05 -23.37 6.63
CA SER A 27 11.40 -24.76 6.92
C SER A 27 12.86 -25.13 6.60
N ASP A 28 13.50 -24.49 5.62
CA ASP A 28 14.90 -24.69 5.23
C ASP A 28 15.82 -23.50 5.56
N CYS A 29 15.30 -22.47 6.25
CA CYS A 29 16.07 -21.26 6.60
C CYS A 29 17.24 -21.52 7.57
N ALA A 30 17.33 -22.71 8.17
CA ALA A 30 18.45 -23.14 8.99
C ALA A 30 19.68 -23.55 8.17
N THR A 31 19.50 -23.93 6.90
CA THR A 31 20.57 -24.47 6.03
C THR A 31 20.69 -23.72 4.71
N ARG A 32 19.73 -22.86 4.37
CA ARG A 32 19.68 -22.11 3.11
C ARG A 32 19.58 -20.61 3.34
N LEU A 33 20.36 -19.84 2.58
CA LEU A 33 20.23 -18.39 2.53
C LEU A 33 19.00 -17.96 1.71
N ILE A 34 18.21 -17.05 2.27
CA ILE A 34 17.12 -16.36 1.59
C ILE A 34 17.74 -15.37 0.61
N LYS A 35 17.26 -15.37 -0.64
CA LYS A 35 17.66 -14.37 -1.63
C LYS A 35 16.70 -13.18 -1.64
N PRO A 36 17.16 -11.95 -1.91
CA PRO A 36 16.30 -10.76 -1.94
C PRO A 36 15.07 -10.90 -2.86
N GLU A 37 15.20 -11.60 -3.98
CA GLU A 37 14.13 -11.78 -4.96
C GLU A 37 13.00 -12.68 -4.43
N GLN A 38 13.30 -13.55 -3.46
CA GLN A 38 12.29 -14.42 -2.84
C GLN A 38 11.37 -13.66 -1.88
N ILE A 39 11.76 -12.45 -1.47
CA ILE A 39 11.05 -11.64 -0.48
C ILE A 39 10.68 -10.24 -1.03
N SER A 40 10.88 -9.99 -2.33
CA SER A 40 10.59 -8.69 -2.94
C SER A 40 9.09 -8.37 -2.93
N GLU A 41 8.24 -9.36 -3.19
CA GLU A 41 6.78 -9.18 -3.26
C GLU A 41 6.09 -9.33 -1.90
N LEU A 42 6.82 -9.62 -0.84
CA LEU A 42 6.24 -9.87 0.47
C LEU A 42 5.94 -8.55 1.19
N ASN A 43 4.75 -8.48 1.79
CA ASN A 43 4.35 -7.35 2.62
C ASN A 43 4.95 -7.47 4.04
N LEU A 44 4.81 -6.40 4.83
CA LEU A 44 5.39 -6.30 6.16
C LEU A 44 4.98 -7.45 7.10
N GLU A 45 3.74 -7.92 6.99
CA GLU A 45 3.22 -9.00 7.84
C GLU A 45 3.84 -10.35 7.46
N GLU A 46 4.01 -10.61 6.17
CA GLU A 46 4.63 -11.85 5.69
C GLU A 46 6.11 -11.91 6.08
N ILE A 47 6.84 -10.79 5.95
CA ILE A 47 8.23 -10.68 6.43
C ILE A 47 8.30 -10.90 7.95
N ARG A 48 7.34 -10.37 8.71
CA ARG A 48 7.26 -10.55 10.17
C ARG A 48 7.02 -12.01 10.54
N ILE A 49 6.10 -12.69 9.83
CA ILE A 49 5.83 -14.12 10.02
C ILE A 49 7.07 -14.96 9.70
N LEU A 50 7.76 -14.73 8.58
CA LEU A 50 8.99 -15.45 8.22
C LEU A 50 10.10 -15.25 9.25
N THR A 51 10.27 -14.01 9.72
CA THR A 51 11.26 -13.68 10.76
C THR A 51 10.95 -14.46 12.03
N ASN A 52 9.69 -14.42 12.49
CA ASN A 52 9.26 -15.14 13.69
C ASN A 52 9.31 -16.65 13.51
N GLU A 53 9.08 -17.18 12.31
CA GLU A 53 9.19 -18.62 12.06
C GLU A 53 10.62 -19.12 12.30
N ILE A 54 11.66 -18.36 11.92
CA ILE A 54 13.06 -18.73 12.23
C ILE A 54 13.27 -18.87 13.75
N TYR A 55 12.72 -17.97 14.55
CA TYR A 55 12.78 -18.07 16.01
C TYR A 55 11.93 -19.24 16.53
N ALA A 56 10.73 -19.44 15.98
CA ALA A 56 9.83 -20.53 16.36
C ALA A 56 10.47 -21.91 16.09
N ARG A 57 11.19 -22.09 14.98
CA ARG A 57 11.95 -23.31 14.65
C ARG A 57 13.03 -23.63 15.69
N ASN A 58 13.51 -22.61 16.40
CA ASN A 58 14.46 -22.76 17.49
C ASN A 58 13.81 -22.92 18.88
N GLY A 59 12.47 -22.90 18.95
CA GLY A 59 11.67 -23.11 20.15
C GLY A 59 11.36 -21.82 20.93
N TYR A 60 11.35 -20.67 20.25
CA TYR A 60 11.05 -19.37 20.86
C TYR A 60 9.60 -19.27 21.31
N GLU A 61 9.40 -18.93 22.58
CA GLU A 61 8.11 -18.66 23.18
C GLU A 61 7.73 -17.19 22.97
N PHE A 62 6.57 -16.94 22.37
CA PHE A 62 6.13 -15.59 22.03
C PHE A 62 5.28 -14.98 23.16
N GLU A 63 5.65 -13.79 23.62
CA GLU A 63 4.84 -13.03 24.59
C GLU A 63 3.52 -12.53 23.96
N ASN A 64 3.55 -12.28 22.65
CA ASN A 64 2.35 -11.92 21.91
C ASN A 64 1.47 -13.16 21.70
N GLY A 65 0.32 -13.20 22.39
CA GLY A 65 -0.59 -14.33 22.36
C GLY A 65 -1.02 -14.77 20.94
N ARG A 66 -1.19 -13.84 19.99
CA ARG A 66 -1.55 -14.21 18.60
C ARG A 66 -0.42 -14.94 17.89
N PHE A 67 0.83 -14.55 18.12
CA PHE A 67 1.98 -15.27 17.57
C PHE A 67 2.14 -16.62 18.23
N GLN A 68 1.99 -16.69 19.55
CA GLN A 68 2.08 -17.94 20.28
C GLN A 68 1.02 -18.93 19.78
N GLU A 69 -0.25 -18.54 19.74
CA GLU A 69 -1.35 -19.37 19.22
C GLU A 69 -1.11 -19.79 17.75
N TYR A 70 -0.66 -18.85 16.91
CA TYR A 70 -0.34 -19.16 15.51
C TYR A 70 0.74 -20.24 15.38
N PHE A 71 1.83 -20.17 16.15
CA PHE A 71 2.91 -21.16 16.07
C PHE A 71 2.55 -22.46 16.80
N GLU A 72 1.79 -22.42 17.90
CA GLU A 72 1.23 -23.61 18.56
C GLU A 72 0.34 -24.45 17.63
N SER A 73 -0.36 -23.80 16.69
CA SER A 73 -1.12 -24.53 15.65
C SER A 73 -0.23 -25.33 14.68
N LYS A 74 1.10 -25.14 14.70
CA LYS A 74 2.01 -25.82 13.79
C LYS A 74 2.54 -27.11 14.44
N PRO A 75 2.41 -28.28 13.77
CA PRO A 75 2.78 -29.57 14.36
C PRO A 75 4.28 -29.72 14.65
N TRP A 76 5.11 -28.89 14.02
CA TRP A 76 6.56 -28.90 14.19
C TRP A 76 7.07 -27.94 15.29
N TYR A 77 6.21 -27.09 15.84
CA TYR A 77 6.60 -26.11 16.83
C TYR A 77 6.53 -26.69 18.23
N SER A 78 7.58 -26.46 19.02
CA SER A 78 7.62 -26.80 20.43
C SER A 78 8.39 -25.69 21.16
N ASN A 79 7.73 -24.99 22.08
CA ASN A 79 8.41 -23.96 22.87
C ASN A 79 9.39 -24.61 23.86
N LYS A 80 10.54 -23.95 24.09
CA LYS A 80 11.55 -24.40 25.07
C LYS A 80 11.35 -23.79 26.45
N LYS A 81 10.38 -22.87 26.61
CA LYS A 81 10.10 -22.10 27.84
C LYS A 81 11.33 -21.39 28.43
N ASN A 82 12.32 -21.11 27.58
CA ASN A 82 13.57 -20.47 27.96
C ASN A 82 14.18 -19.76 26.74
N ASN A 83 13.66 -18.59 26.42
CA ASN A 83 14.13 -17.80 25.29
C ASN A 83 15.61 -17.41 25.37
N LYS A 84 16.20 -17.36 26.57
CA LYS A 84 17.64 -17.06 26.75
C LYS A 84 18.56 -18.15 26.19
N SER A 85 18.06 -19.38 26.07
CA SER A 85 18.81 -20.50 25.50
C SER A 85 18.80 -20.54 23.97
N ILE A 86 18.02 -19.66 23.32
CA ILE A 86 17.83 -19.68 21.88
C ILE A 86 18.97 -18.93 21.21
N SER A 87 19.66 -19.65 20.33
CA SER A 87 20.75 -19.12 19.53
C SER A 87 20.52 -19.49 18.07
N LEU A 88 20.46 -18.48 17.22
CA LEU A 88 20.40 -18.66 15.78
C LEU A 88 21.78 -19.05 15.25
N ASN A 89 21.80 -19.98 14.30
CA ASN A 89 23.02 -20.35 13.60
C ASN A 89 23.49 -19.23 12.64
N ALA A 90 24.65 -19.40 12.01
CA ALA A 90 25.22 -18.39 11.13
C ALA A 90 24.32 -18.04 9.92
N ILE A 91 23.62 -19.03 9.35
CA ILE A 91 22.71 -18.85 8.21
C ILE A 91 21.44 -18.14 8.65
N GLU A 92 20.84 -18.55 9.77
CA GLU A 92 19.64 -17.92 10.33
C GLU A 92 19.88 -16.46 10.72
N LYS A 93 21.06 -16.14 11.26
CA LYS A 93 21.47 -14.75 11.55
C LYS A 93 21.52 -13.89 10.28
N GLN A 94 22.06 -14.42 9.19
CA GLN A 94 22.06 -13.71 7.91
C GLN A 94 20.64 -13.53 7.36
N ASN A 95 19.83 -14.57 7.40
CA ASN A 95 18.43 -14.54 6.95
C ASN A 95 17.59 -13.53 7.75
N THR A 96 17.68 -13.53 9.08
CA THR A 96 16.99 -12.56 9.93
C THR A 96 17.48 -11.13 9.68
N THR A 97 18.78 -10.93 9.45
CA THR A 97 19.32 -9.60 9.07
C THR A 97 18.73 -9.10 7.75
N LEU A 98 18.60 -9.98 6.75
CA LEU A 98 17.97 -9.64 5.47
C LEU A 98 16.49 -9.26 5.65
N LEU A 99 15.73 -10.08 6.39
CA LEU A 99 14.30 -9.84 6.65
C LEU A 99 14.06 -8.55 7.45
N GLN A 100 14.92 -8.25 8.44
CA GLN A 100 14.90 -7.00 9.18
C GLN A 100 15.21 -5.79 8.29
N SER A 101 16.16 -5.94 7.36
CA SER A 101 16.48 -4.88 6.39
C SER A 101 15.30 -4.62 5.46
N ARG A 102 14.64 -5.68 4.95
CA ARG A 102 13.42 -5.56 4.14
C ARG A 102 12.28 -4.88 4.92
N THR A 103 12.08 -5.25 6.19
CA THR A 103 11.12 -4.62 7.09
C THR A 103 11.33 -3.11 7.19
N LYS A 104 12.58 -2.67 7.38
CA LYS A 104 12.92 -1.23 7.46
C LYS A 104 12.62 -0.51 6.16
N ILE A 105 12.93 -1.11 5.02
CA ILE A 105 12.64 -0.54 3.69
C ILE A 105 11.14 -0.34 3.50
N LEU A 106 10.33 -1.37 3.77
CA LEU A 106 8.87 -1.29 3.62
C LEU A 106 8.24 -0.24 4.54
N LYS A 107 8.73 -0.10 5.78
CA LYS A 107 8.27 0.95 6.70
C LYS A 107 8.66 2.34 6.21
N ALA A 108 9.92 2.51 5.81
CA ALA A 108 10.42 3.79 5.29
C ALA A 108 9.67 4.24 4.03
N GLU A 109 9.28 3.30 3.16
CA GLU A 109 8.46 3.60 1.98
C GLU A 109 7.06 4.10 2.36
N LYS A 110 6.39 3.46 3.33
CA LYS A 110 5.10 3.92 3.86
C LYS A 110 5.21 5.32 4.47
N ASP A 111 6.21 5.55 5.31
CA ASP A 111 6.46 6.85 5.94
C ASP A 111 6.73 7.92 4.88
N LEU A 112 7.49 7.58 3.84
CA LEU A 112 7.78 8.47 2.72
C LEU A 112 6.51 8.90 1.97
N ILE A 113 5.60 7.97 1.70
CA ILE A 113 4.32 8.27 1.03
C ILE A 113 3.49 9.21 1.91
N ILE A 114 3.29 8.87 3.19
CA ILE A 114 2.49 9.69 4.11
C ILE A 114 3.07 11.09 4.27
N ASN A 115 4.39 11.23 4.39
CA ASN A 115 5.04 12.53 4.51
C ASN A 115 4.88 13.37 3.23
N GLN A 116 5.02 12.75 2.06
CA GLN A 116 4.79 13.44 0.79
C GLN A 116 3.32 13.84 0.61
N LEU A 117 2.39 12.99 1.02
CA LEU A 117 0.95 13.31 0.99
C LEU A 117 0.59 14.44 1.96
N LYS A 118 1.25 14.54 3.12
CA LYS A 118 1.12 15.69 4.04
C LYS A 118 1.66 16.97 3.43
N SER A 119 2.80 16.92 2.74
CA SER A 119 3.33 18.06 1.99
C SER A 119 2.35 18.50 0.89
N PHE A 120 1.84 17.55 0.11
CA PHE A 120 0.83 17.80 -0.92
C PHE A 120 -0.44 18.44 -0.34
N LYS A 121 -0.97 17.90 0.77
CA LYS A 121 -2.10 18.48 1.53
C LYS A 121 -1.85 19.95 1.88
N ALA A 122 -0.69 20.27 2.43
CA ALA A 122 -0.36 21.65 2.82
C ALA A 122 -0.33 22.59 1.61
N LEU A 123 0.25 22.16 0.49
CA LEU A 123 0.30 22.94 -0.75
C LEU A 123 -1.08 23.16 -1.37
N VAL A 124 -1.95 22.14 -1.35
CA VAL A 124 -3.34 22.24 -1.81
C VAL A 124 -4.11 23.27 -0.97
N LEU A 125 -4.03 23.18 0.36
CA LEU A 125 -4.74 24.09 1.26
C LEU A 125 -4.24 25.54 1.13
N ALA A 126 -2.98 25.74 0.76
CA ALA A 126 -2.36 27.05 0.58
C ALA A 126 -2.35 27.58 -0.87
N ASP A 127 -3.06 26.92 -1.80
CA ASP A 127 -3.15 27.29 -3.22
C ASP A 127 -1.79 27.44 -3.93
N LYS A 128 -0.80 26.62 -3.57
CA LYS A 128 0.57 26.66 -4.10
C LYS A 128 0.69 25.89 -5.42
N THR A 129 0.03 26.39 -6.47
CA THR A 129 -0.12 25.70 -7.77
C THR A 129 1.21 25.41 -8.49
N ASN A 130 2.19 26.30 -8.39
CA ASN A 130 3.51 26.09 -9.00
C ASN A 130 4.30 24.97 -8.31
N GLU A 131 4.22 24.91 -6.98
CA GLU A 131 4.85 23.89 -6.17
C GLU A 131 4.18 22.53 -6.35
N LEU A 132 2.84 22.50 -6.43
CA LEU A 132 2.09 21.29 -6.78
C LEU A 132 2.53 20.72 -8.14
N LYS A 133 2.70 21.58 -9.15
CA LYS A 133 3.18 21.17 -10.47
C LYS A 133 4.61 20.62 -10.41
N THR A 134 5.52 21.35 -9.78
CA THR A 134 6.95 20.99 -9.77
C THR A 134 7.24 19.78 -8.89
N GLN A 135 6.59 19.65 -7.73
CA GLN A 135 6.85 18.57 -6.77
C GLN A 135 6.03 17.31 -7.03
N PHE A 136 4.78 17.44 -7.48
CA PHE A 136 3.86 16.30 -7.60
C PHE A 136 3.36 16.05 -9.02
N ASN A 137 3.81 16.81 -10.02
CA ASN A 137 3.25 16.77 -11.38
C ASN A 137 1.72 17.02 -11.40
N PHE A 138 1.24 17.83 -10.47
CA PHE A 138 -0.18 18.10 -10.30
C PHE A 138 -0.57 19.47 -10.85
N THR A 139 -1.58 19.52 -11.71
CA THR A 139 -2.17 20.77 -12.22
C THR A 139 -3.68 20.65 -12.28
N TYR A 140 -4.39 21.70 -11.86
CA TYR A 140 -5.82 21.82 -12.09
C TYR A 140 -6.11 22.07 -13.58
N ASN A 141 -7.06 21.34 -14.16
CA ASN A 141 -7.50 21.57 -15.54
C ASN A 141 -8.25 22.91 -15.62
N PRO A 142 -8.01 23.76 -16.63
CA PRO A 142 -8.74 25.03 -16.78
C PRO A 142 -10.27 24.92 -16.79
N GLN A 143 -10.84 23.80 -17.27
CA GLN A 143 -12.29 23.64 -17.40
C GLN A 143 -12.99 23.35 -16.06
N ASP A 144 -12.38 22.55 -15.18
CA ASP A 144 -12.96 22.09 -13.92
C ASP A 144 -12.18 22.55 -12.68
N GLY A 145 -11.11 23.33 -12.87
CA GLY A 145 -10.08 23.53 -11.85
C GLY A 145 -10.57 24.20 -10.57
N LYS A 146 -11.61 25.03 -10.65
CA LYS A 146 -12.22 25.68 -9.48
C LYS A 146 -12.98 24.67 -8.62
N GLU A 147 -13.77 23.80 -9.23
CA GLU A 147 -14.50 22.75 -8.53
C GLU A 147 -13.56 21.68 -8.00
N ASN A 148 -12.62 21.22 -8.83
CA ASN A 148 -11.57 20.27 -8.46
C ASN A 148 -10.78 20.77 -7.24
N SER A 149 -10.31 22.01 -7.24
CA SER A 149 -9.62 22.63 -6.10
C SER A 149 -10.50 22.67 -4.84
N LYS A 150 -11.78 23.05 -4.99
CA LYS A 150 -12.73 23.08 -3.87
C LYS A 150 -12.90 21.69 -3.24
N LEU A 151 -13.22 20.68 -4.05
CA LEU A 151 -13.49 19.32 -3.57
C LEU A 151 -12.24 18.67 -2.96
N LEU A 152 -11.07 18.86 -3.56
CA LEU A 152 -9.82 18.32 -3.01
C LEU A 152 -9.46 18.96 -1.66
N LYS A 153 -9.66 20.27 -1.50
CA LYS A 153 -9.51 20.94 -0.20
C LYS A 153 -10.50 20.38 0.83
N GLU A 154 -11.72 20.07 0.41
CA GLU A 154 -12.73 19.48 1.28
C GLU A 154 -12.30 18.10 1.78
N VAL A 155 -11.80 17.22 0.90
CA VAL A 155 -11.18 15.93 1.29
C VAL A 155 -10.12 16.15 2.36
N PHE A 156 -9.18 17.07 2.13
CA PHE A 156 -8.11 17.32 3.09
C PHE A 156 -8.55 17.99 4.39
N SER A 157 -9.69 18.67 4.40
CA SER A 157 -10.29 19.20 5.64
C SER A 157 -10.86 18.09 6.53
N LYS A 158 -11.24 16.94 5.96
CA LYS A 158 -11.86 15.81 6.67
C LYS A 158 -10.87 14.69 6.99
N ILE A 159 -9.89 14.46 6.12
CA ILE A 159 -8.92 13.36 6.27
C ILE A 159 -7.79 13.70 7.24
N ASN A 160 -7.59 12.83 8.23
CA ASN A 160 -6.42 12.82 9.10
C ASN A 160 -5.37 11.84 8.59
N LEU A 161 -4.27 12.37 8.04
CA LEU A 161 -3.17 11.55 7.50
C LEU A 161 -2.33 10.87 8.59
N ASP A 162 -2.43 11.32 9.86
CA ASP A 162 -1.78 10.66 11.00
C ASP A 162 -2.55 9.43 11.49
N ASP A 163 -3.83 9.29 11.10
CA ASP A 163 -4.70 8.17 11.47
C ASP A 163 -4.94 7.19 10.31
N VAL A 164 -4.03 7.18 9.33
CA VAL A 164 -4.00 6.16 8.29
C VAL A 164 -3.43 4.88 8.88
N ASN A 165 -4.29 3.88 9.04
CA ASN A 165 -3.92 2.58 9.57
C ASN A 165 -3.75 1.57 8.45
N TYR A 166 -2.87 0.58 8.64
CA TYR A 166 -2.53 -0.40 7.63
C TYR A 166 -2.92 -1.82 8.02
N TYR A 167 -3.48 -2.55 7.06
CA TYR A 167 -3.55 -4.00 7.06
C TYR A 167 -2.78 -4.53 5.86
N LYS A 168 -1.69 -5.28 6.11
CA LYS A 168 -0.74 -5.71 5.07
C LYS A 168 -0.18 -4.51 4.28
N ASN A 169 -0.43 -4.47 2.97
CA ASN A 169 -0.05 -3.40 2.05
C ASN A 169 -1.16 -2.36 1.84
N LYS A 170 -2.33 -2.52 2.48
CA LYS A 170 -3.47 -1.61 2.32
C LYS A 170 -3.54 -0.63 3.49
N GLY A 171 -3.50 0.67 3.18
CA GLY A 171 -3.70 1.76 4.14
C GLY A 171 -5.05 2.45 3.90
N LEU A 172 -5.71 2.89 4.96
CA LEU A 172 -7.01 3.55 4.87
C LEU A 172 -7.21 4.58 5.98
N HIS A 173 -7.79 5.72 5.62
CA HIS A 173 -8.54 6.58 6.52
C HIS A 173 -9.76 7.12 5.76
N SER A 174 -10.94 7.03 6.36
CA SER A 174 -12.20 7.32 5.67
C SER A 174 -13.19 8.00 6.61
N VAL A 175 -13.90 9.01 6.11
CA VAL A 175 -14.90 9.79 6.86
C VAL A 175 -16.17 9.86 6.03
N LYS A 176 -17.28 9.40 6.61
CA LYS A 176 -18.61 9.55 6.03
C LYS A 176 -19.37 10.62 6.79
N VAL A 177 -19.89 11.62 6.08
CA VAL A 177 -20.70 12.70 6.63
C VAL A 177 -22.11 12.57 6.08
N ASP A 178 -23.10 12.57 6.97
CA ASP A 178 -24.51 12.71 6.62
C ASP A 178 -24.97 14.07 7.15
N ASN A 179 -25.35 14.98 6.25
CA ASN A 179 -25.74 16.36 6.63
C ASN A 179 -27.26 16.57 6.70
N GLY A 180 -28.05 15.49 6.68
CA GLY A 180 -29.51 15.55 6.65
C GLY A 180 -30.11 15.61 5.23
N PHE A 181 -29.28 15.90 4.22
CA PHE A 181 -29.67 15.83 2.82
C PHE A 181 -28.93 14.73 2.05
N VAL A 182 -27.61 14.64 2.25
CA VAL A 182 -26.72 13.74 1.53
C VAL A 182 -25.72 13.06 2.44
N GLN A 183 -25.32 11.87 2.04
CA GLN A 183 -24.17 11.16 2.55
C GLN A 183 -22.96 11.36 1.62
N ILE A 184 -21.89 11.94 2.15
CA ILE A 184 -20.64 12.18 1.43
C ILE A 184 -19.54 11.36 2.08
N LEU A 185 -18.72 10.69 1.27
CA LEU A 185 -17.55 9.94 1.68
C LEU A 185 -16.28 10.67 1.24
N TYR A 186 -15.40 10.93 2.20
CA TYR A 186 -14.04 11.40 1.98
C TYR A 186 -13.10 10.27 2.37
N GLU A 187 -12.15 9.93 1.51
CA GLU A 187 -11.24 8.81 1.78
C GLU A 187 -9.83 9.08 1.27
N VAL A 188 -8.85 8.59 2.00
CA VAL A 188 -7.52 8.27 1.47
C VAL A 188 -7.32 6.76 1.58
N SER A 189 -6.98 6.12 0.47
CA SER A 189 -6.58 4.72 0.44
C SER A 189 -5.24 4.54 -0.24
N LEU A 190 -4.46 3.61 0.30
CA LEU A 190 -3.13 3.26 -0.19
C LEU A 190 -3.08 1.76 -0.45
N GLU A 191 -2.51 1.37 -1.58
CA GLU A 191 -2.22 -0.03 -1.88
C GLU A 191 -0.86 -0.10 -2.56
N ASP A 192 0.09 -0.74 -1.89
CA ASP A 192 1.50 -0.75 -2.28
C ASP A 192 2.05 0.69 -2.43
N GLN A 193 2.39 1.07 -3.65
CA GLN A 193 2.92 2.39 -4.01
C GLN A 193 1.85 3.35 -4.54
N SER A 194 0.60 2.88 -4.66
CA SER A 194 -0.53 3.66 -5.17
C SER A 194 -1.25 4.37 -4.03
N VAL A 195 -1.68 5.61 -4.28
CA VAL A 195 -2.51 6.40 -3.38
C VAL A 195 -3.72 6.90 -4.15
N ASN A 196 -4.90 6.78 -3.54
CA ASN A 196 -6.13 7.35 -4.06
C ASN A 196 -6.74 8.27 -3.00
N LEU A 197 -7.18 9.44 -3.43
CA LEU A 197 -8.01 10.35 -2.63
C LEU A 197 -9.39 10.38 -3.25
N TYR A 198 -10.43 10.22 -2.43
CA TYR A 198 -11.80 10.22 -2.90
C TYR A 198 -12.61 11.34 -2.26
N TYR A 199 -13.42 11.96 -3.11
CA TYR A 199 -14.66 12.64 -2.74
C TYR A 199 -15.79 11.89 -3.43
N ASN A 200 -16.74 11.34 -2.68
CA ASN A 200 -17.87 10.59 -3.23
C ASN A 200 -19.18 11.14 -2.65
N TYR A 201 -19.97 11.75 -3.52
CA TYR A 201 -21.31 12.21 -3.25
C TYR A 201 -22.25 11.01 -3.44
N MET A 202 -22.44 10.27 -2.35
CA MET A 202 -22.88 8.87 -2.43
C MET A 202 -24.38 8.72 -2.64
N THR A 203 -25.20 9.22 -1.72
CA THR A 203 -26.64 8.92 -1.70
C THR A 203 -27.34 9.83 -0.71
N HIS A 204 -28.66 9.73 -0.60
CA HIS A 204 -29.48 10.57 0.27
C HIS A 204 -29.21 10.30 1.75
N SER A 205 -29.52 11.30 2.57
CA SER A 205 -29.51 11.14 4.02
C SER A 205 -30.45 10.02 4.46
N LYS A 206 -30.11 9.38 5.56
CA LYS A 206 -30.97 8.36 6.20
C LYS A 206 -32.33 8.89 6.67
N ILE A 207 -32.50 10.21 6.76
CA ILE A 207 -33.74 10.86 7.24
C ILE A 207 -34.68 11.28 6.10
N ILE A 208 -34.27 11.10 4.84
CA ILE A 208 -35.14 11.35 3.69
C ILE A 208 -35.99 10.09 3.45
N GLU A 209 -37.29 10.20 3.75
CA GLU A 209 -38.28 9.14 3.55
C GLU A 209 -39.17 9.49 2.35
N GLY A 210 -39.04 8.75 1.24
CA GLY A 210 -39.84 8.96 0.04
C GLY A 210 -39.41 10.19 -0.78
N PHE A 211 -39.21 9.99 -2.09
CA PHE A 211 -38.79 11.04 -3.02
C PHE A 211 -39.94 11.94 -3.51
N ASP A 212 -41.18 11.62 -3.12
CA ASP A 212 -42.40 12.14 -3.74
C ASP A 212 -43.02 13.35 -3.00
N GLU A 213 -42.42 13.81 -1.90
CA GLU A 213 -42.86 15.00 -1.17
C GLU A 213 -41.85 16.15 -1.29
N PHE A 214 -42.36 17.36 -1.49
CA PHE A 214 -41.60 18.60 -1.68
C PHE A 214 -40.43 18.71 -0.69
N SER A 215 -39.20 18.64 -1.19
CA SER A 215 -38.00 19.04 -0.45
C SER A 215 -37.30 20.16 -1.21
N ASP A 216 -36.70 21.11 -0.49
CA ASP A 216 -35.84 22.17 -1.08
C ASP A 216 -34.54 21.61 -1.69
N TYR A 217 -34.36 20.29 -1.64
CA TYR A 217 -33.17 19.58 -2.04
C TYR A 217 -33.39 18.81 -3.33
N HIS A 218 -32.76 19.30 -4.41
CA HIS A 218 -32.73 18.65 -5.72
C HIS A 218 -31.36 17.96 -5.89
N SER A 219 -31.25 16.70 -5.47
CA SER A 219 -30.07 15.89 -5.78
C SER A 219 -30.33 15.07 -7.03
N GLU A 220 -29.80 15.53 -8.15
CA GLU A 220 -30.07 14.89 -9.43
C GLU A 220 -29.04 13.81 -9.80
N THR A 221 -27.84 13.76 -9.21
CA THR A 221 -26.82 12.74 -9.54
C THR A 221 -25.86 12.39 -8.39
N GLU A 222 -25.58 11.10 -8.23
CA GLU A 222 -24.44 10.60 -7.44
C GLU A 222 -23.16 10.82 -8.27
N PHE A 223 -22.06 11.27 -7.66
CA PHE A 223 -20.82 11.48 -8.39
C PHE A 223 -19.58 11.30 -7.50
N MET A 224 -18.44 11.02 -8.13
CA MET A 224 -17.18 10.72 -7.48
C MET A 224 -16.01 11.40 -8.19
N TYR A 225 -15.11 11.98 -7.39
CA TYR A 225 -13.78 12.40 -7.81
C TYR A 225 -12.74 11.48 -7.16
N ASN A 226 -11.82 10.93 -7.96
CA ASN A 226 -10.69 10.14 -7.50
C ASN A 226 -9.38 10.72 -8.04
N TRP A 227 -8.56 11.29 -7.15
CA TRP A 227 -7.20 11.73 -7.48
C TRP A 227 -6.21 10.59 -7.22
N GLN A 228 -5.59 10.11 -8.28
CA GLN A 228 -4.68 8.96 -8.26
C GLN A 228 -3.23 9.42 -8.29
N PHE A 229 -2.43 8.87 -7.38
CA PHE A 229 -1.00 9.10 -7.27
C PHE A 229 -0.24 7.78 -7.20
N GLU A 230 1.03 7.81 -7.56
CA GLU A 230 1.93 6.66 -7.47
C GLU A 230 3.32 7.11 -7.00
N LEU A 231 3.92 6.36 -6.09
CA LEU A 231 5.30 6.59 -5.67
C LEU A 231 6.26 6.02 -6.72
N LYS A 232 6.91 6.88 -7.50
CA LYS A 232 7.93 6.53 -8.50
C LYS A 232 9.27 7.13 -8.12
N ASN A 233 10.32 6.31 -8.10
CA ASN A 233 11.68 6.77 -7.81
C ASN A 233 11.77 7.65 -6.54
N LYS A 234 11.09 7.23 -5.46
CA LYS A 234 10.98 7.94 -4.17
C LYS A 234 10.20 9.27 -4.21
N ARG A 235 9.50 9.57 -5.30
CA ARG A 235 8.66 10.76 -5.46
C ARG A 235 7.20 10.35 -5.68
N LEU A 236 6.29 10.96 -4.94
CA LEU A 236 4.86 10.77 -5.13
C LEU A 236 4.42 11.63 -6.31
N GLU A 237 3.93 11.00 -7.37
CA GLU A 237 3.54 11.66 -8.61
C GLU A 237 2.04 11.52 -8.82
N PHE A 238 1.39 12.62 -9.19
CA PHE A 238 0.02 12.62 -9.67
C PHE A 238 -0.06 11.93 -11.02
N ILE A 239 -1.00 11.00 -11.13
CA ILE A 239 -1.22 10.19 -12.32
C ILE A 239 -2.39 10.74 -13.12
N ARG A 240 -3.55 10.89 -12.49
CA ARG A 240 -4.78 11.40 -13.12
C ARG A 240 -5.87 11.71 -12.11
N LEU A 241 -6.86 12.46 -12.57
CA LEU A 241 -8.17 12.59 -11.94
C LEU A 241 -9.16 11.71 -12.71
N VAL A 242 -9.92 10.87 -12.00
CA VAL A 242 -11.07 10.14 -12.54
C VAL A 242 -12.33 10.74 -11.95
N ILE A 243 -13.27 11.13 -12.82
CA ILE A 243 -14.59 11.62 -12.45
C ILE A 243 -15.61 10.60 -12.94
N ALA A 244 -16.53 10.20 -12.08
CA ALA A 244 -17.65 9.33 -12.42
C ALA A 244 -18.95 9.93 -11.85
N GLY A 245 -20.07 9.69 -12.54
CA GLY A 245 -21.42 10.09 -12.13
C GLY A 245 -22.46 9.44 -13.02
#